data_AF-B8CEX5-F1
#
_entry.id   AF-B8CEX5-F1
#
_cell.length_a   1.000
_cell.length_b   1.000
_cell.length_c   1.000
_cell.angle_alpha   90.00
_cell.angle_beta   90.00
_cell.angle_gamma   90.00
#
_symmetry.space_group_name_H-M   'P 1'
#
loop_
_entity.id
_entity.type
_entity.pdbx_description
1 polymer ?
#
loop_
_entity_poly.entity_id
_entity_poly.type
_entity_poly.pdbx_seq_one_letter_code
_entity_poly.pdbx_strand_id
1 'polypeptide(L)'
;MLFNRASRSLFTAGLRQKSTAAESAGATTFAIGAVGTTFVTYMCADFLSNFIQHPTQKMDYGYFNSLIGRPVDQAWWGTRTEHIVGVAGCLAVTDHASQQVFGKYLGRPLCFAKSPAAFVAHTFLFIFGGVALYVAGDAALNPLHEGRRVEEVKSGLYSTYIGTCTAWFEPYVSPALGVVAGSAVAGSWFGSALLPATLAYSTVKGVGWYDWGNSGLNDHEMKLNGLTKED
;
A
#
# COMPACT_ATOMS: atom_id res chain seq x y z
N MET A 1 44.21 33.72 35.99
CA MET A 1 42.89 33.15 35.67
C MET A 1 41.93 34.29 35.34
N LEU A 2 41.67 34.61 34.06
CA LEU A 2 40.52 35.45 33.59
C LEU A 2 40.55 35.81 32.07
N PHE A 3 41.08 34.96 31.17
CA PHE A 3 41.02 35.26 29.72
C PHE A 3 40.76 34.02 28.86
N ASN A 4 39.76 33.20 29.21
CA ASN A 4 39.37 32.04 28.40
C ASN A 4 37.86 31.89 28.16
N ARG A 5 37.05 32.94 28.42
CA ARG A 5 35.59 32.92 28.20
C ARG A 5 35.08 33.75 27.02
N ALA A 6 35.91 34.58 26.39
CA ALA A 6 35.44 35.49 25.34
C ALA A 6 35.48 34.90 23.91
N SER A 7 36.19 33.80 23.63
CA SER A 7 36.27 33.24 22.26
C SER A 7 35.18 32.22 21.90
N ARG A 8 34.39 31.74 22.88
CA ARG A 8 33.34 30.74 22.64
C ARG A 8 31.96 31.31 22.28
N SER A 9 31.75 32.62 22.42
CA SER A 9 30.46 33.27 22.14
C SER A 9 30.30 33.77 20.70
N LEU A 10 31.40 33.89 19.94
CA LEU A 10 31.35 34.42 18.56
C LEU A 10 31.28 33.34 17.49
N PHE A 11 31.48 32.06 17.83
CA PHE A 11 31.38 30.95 16.87
C PHE A 11 29.97 30.32 16.79
N THR A 12 29.08 30.66 17.72
CA THR A 12 27.70 30.14 17.78
C THR A 12 26.65 31.08 17.22
N ALA A 13 27.01 32.32 16.87
CA ALA A 13 26.08 33.33 16.34
C ALA A 13 26.08 33.46 14.81
N GLY A 14 27.03 32.83 14.10
CA GLY A 14 27.21 32.99 12.65
C GLY A 14 26.63 31.88 11.76
N LEU A 15 26.11 30.79 12.32
CA LEU A 15 25.60 29.64 11.56
C LEU A 15 24.08 29.47 11.62
N ARG A 16 23.36 30.52 12.03
CA ARG A 16 21.91 30.48 12.22
C ARG A 16 21.17 31.47 11.32
N GLN A 17 21.46 31.48 10.02
CA GLN A 17 20.58 32.08 9.01
C GLN A 17 21.11 31.81 7.59
N LYS A 18 20.83 30.63 7.04
CA LYS A 18 20.69 30.32 5.59
C LYS A 18 20.63 28.79 5.37
N SER A 19 19.59 28.13 5.86
CA SER A 19 19.15 26.84 5.28
C SER A 19 17.83 26.39 5.92
N THR A 20 16.70 26.95 5.50
CA THR A 20 15.39 26.40 5.88
C THR A 20 14.40 26.31 4.72
N ALA A 21 14.68 26.92 3.56
CA ALA A 21 13.80 26.87 2.40
C ALA A 21 14.31 25.95 1.26
N ALA A 22 15.63 25.83 1.07
CA ALA A 22 16.21 25.01 0.00
C ALA A 22 16.35 23.52 0.41
N GLU A 23 16.68 23.25 1.67
CA GLU A 23 16.72 21.87 2.22
C GLU A 23 15.31 21.26 2.33
N SER A 24 14.29 22.08 2.65
CA SER A 24 12.90 21.61 2.65
C SER A 24 12.41 21.34 1.24
N ALA A 25 12.72 22.20 0.25
CA ALA A 25 12.33 21.96 -1.13
C ALA A 25 12.96 20.69 -1.72
N GLY A 26 14.27 20.47 -1.50
CA GLY A 26 14.97 19.27 -1.95
C GLY A 26 14.50 17.99 -1.25
N ALA A 27 14.23 18.05 0.07
CA ALA A 27 13.69 16.93 0.83
C ALA A 27 12.24 16.62 0.43
N THR A 28 11.41 17.63 0.14
CA THR A 28 10.04 17.45 -0.32
C THR A 28 10.00 16.84 -1.73
N THR A 29 10.86 17.27 -2.66
CA THR A 29 10.93 16.68 -4.01
C THR A 29 11.41 15.22 -3.96
N PHE A 30 12.40 14.89 -3.12
CA PHE A 30 12.82 13.50 -2.91
C PHE A 30 11.75 12.65 -2.22
N ALA A 31 11.02 13.20 -1.25
CA ALA A 31 9.93 12.50 -0.58
C ALA A 31 8.76 12.22 -1.53
N ILE A 32 8.38 13.18 -2.39
CA ILE A 32 7.35 12.96 -3.42
C ILE A 32 7.82 11.92 -4.45
N GLY A 33 9.08 11.96 -4.87
CA GLY A 33 9.64 10.94 -5.78
C GLY A 33 9.66 9.54 -5.18
N ALA A 34 10.00 9.41 -3.90
CA ALA A 34 10.03 8.13 -3.21
C ALA A 34 8.62 7.57 -2.95
N VAL A 35 7.68 8.41 -2.50
CA VAL A 35 6.26 8.04 -2.36
C VAL A 35 5.67 7.65 -3.72
N GLY A 36 5.98 8.40 -4.78
CA GLY A 36 5.53 8.08 -6.14
C GLY A 36 6.06 6.74 -6.66
N THR A 37 7.31 6.39 -6.35
CA THR A 37 7.88 5.07 -6.70
C THR A 37 7.19 3.94 -5.94
N THR A 38 6.97 4.12 -4.63
CA THR A 38 6.22 3.16 -3.81
C THR A 38 4.79 3.00 -4.33
N PHE A 39 4.11 4.10 -4.67
CA PHE A 39 2.78 4.11 -5.25
C PHE A 39 2.69 3.28 -6.52
N VAL A 40 3.57 3.51 -7.51
CA VAL A 40 3.58 2.72 -8.75
C VAL A 40 3.87 1.25 -8.47
N THR A 41 4.78 0.96 -7.52
CA THR A 41 5.10 -0.42 -7.14
C THR A 41 3.88 -1.14 -6.57
N TYR A 42 3.13 -0.49 -5.67
CA TYR A 42 1.90 -1.03 -5.09
C TYR A 42 0.79 -1.16 -6.12
N MET A 43 0.62 -0.21 -7.03
CA MET A 43 -0.35 -0.35 -8.13
C MET A 43 -0.04 -1.58 -8.99
N CYS A 44 1.23 -1.79 -9.36
CA CYS A 44 1.62 -2.97 -10.14
C CYS A 44 1.40 -4.26 -9.35
N ALA A 45 1.69 -4.26 -8.05
CA ALA A 45 1.44 -5.39 -7.17
C ALA A 45 -0.06 -5.73 -7.07
N ASP A 46 -0.91 -4.73 -6.87
CA ASP A 46 -2.36 -4.90 -6.76
C ASP A 46 -3.00 -5.30 -8.10
N PHE A 47 -2.51 -4.76 -9.21
CA PHE A 47 -2.94 -5.21 -10.53
C PHE A 47 -2.57 -6.68 -10.78
N LEU A 48 -1.33 -7.07 -10.46
CA LEU A 48 -0.88 -8.45 -10.61
C LEU A 48 -1.62 -9.40 -9.66
N SER A 49 -1.93 -8.95 -8.44
CA SER A 49 -2.66 -9.76 -7.46
C SER A 49 -4.07 -10.10 -7.96
N ASN A 50 -4.77 -9.17 -8.61
CA ASN A 50 -6.07 -9.45 -9.24
C ASN A 50 -5.97 -10.55 -10.31
N PHE A 51 -4.93 -10.51 -11.16
CA PHE A 51 -4.70 -11.55 -12.17
C PHE A 51 -4.41 -12.92 -11.55
N ILE A 52 -3.64 -12.95 -10.46
CA ILE A 52 -3.33 -14.20 -9.73
C ILE A 52 -4.55 -14.73 -8.98
N GLN A 53 -5.37 -13.85 -8.40
CA GLN A 53 -6.54 -14.22 -7.62
C GLN A 53 -7.68 -14.77 -8.50
N HIS A 54 -7.85 -14.18 -9.67
CA HIS A 54 -8.95 -14.42 -10.60
C HIS A 54 -8.47 -14.73 -12.04
N PRO A 55 -7.64 -15.77 -12.24
CA PRO A 55 -6.98 -16.02 -13.52
C PRO A 55 -7.95 -16.37 -14.67
N THR A 56 -9.14 -16.89 -14.37
CA THR A 56 -10.13 -17.26 -15.40
C THR A 56 -11.23 -16.21 -15.60
N GLN A 57 -11.24 -15.14 -14.81
CA GLN A 57 -12.37 -14.21 -14.79
C GLN A 57 -12.03 -12.86 -15.41
N LYS A 58 -13.05 -12.26 -16.02
CA LYS A 58 -13.02 -10.89 -16.51
C LYS A 58 -13.25 -9.95 -15.35
N MET A 59 -12.22 -9.20 -15.00
CA MET A 59 -12.27 -8.10 -14.04
C MET A 59 -12.76 -6.80 -14.70
N ASP A 60 -13.38 -5.94 -13.90
CA ASP A 60 -13.86 -4.61 -14.32
C ASP A 60 -12.84 -3.52 -14.00
N TYR A 61 -12.14 -3.04 -15.02
CA TYR A 61 -11.18 -1.93 -14.93
C TYR A 61 -11.78 -0.58 -15.33
N GLY A 62 -13.11 -0.45 -15.28
CA GLY A 62 -13.81 0.79 -15.54
C GLY A 62 -13.54 1.33 -16.94
N TYR A 63 -13.09 2.59 -17.02
CA TYR A 63 -12.71 3.23 -18.28
C TYR A 63 -11.76 2.38 -19.14
N PHE A 64 -10.83 1.64 -18.53
CA PHE A 64 -9.85 0.82 -19.26
C PHE A 64 -10.46 -0.41 -19.95
N ASN A 65 -11.67 -0.84 -19.58
CA ASN A 65 -12.38 -1.91 -20.29
C ASN A 65 -12.57 -1.59 -21.77
N SER A 66 -12.77 -0.31 -22.11
CA SER A 66 -12.93 0.14 -23.50
C SER A 66 -11.71 -0.17 -24.38
N LEU A 67 -10.50 -0.13 -23.80
CA LEU A 67 -9.24 -0.39 -24.52
C LEU A 67 -9.09 -1.86 -24.93
N ILE A 68 -9.79 -2.76 -24.25
CA ILE A 68 -9.77 -4.21 -24.50
C ILE A 68 -11.11 -4.72 -25.06
N GLY A 69 -11.95 -3.81 -25.57
CA GLY A 69 -13.23 -4.14 -26.19
C GLY A 69 -14.27 -4.71 -25.22
N ARG A 70 -14.18 -4.41 -23.92
CA ARG A 70 -15.15 -4.82 -22.90
C ARG A 70 -16.13 -3.69 -22.58
N PRO A 71 -17.38 -4.01 -22.20
CA PRO A 71 -18.35 -3.00 -21.82
C PRO A 71 -17.93 -2.26 -20.54
N VAL A 72 -18.23 -0.97 -20.51
CA VAL A 72 -18.01 -0.07 -19.37
C VAL A 72 -19.37 0.22 -18.75
N ASP A 73 -19.56 -0.19 -17.49
CA ASP A 73 -20.75 0.19 -16.71
C ASP A 73 -20.48 1.49 -15.94
N GLN A 74 -19.45 1.48 -15.09
CA GLN A 74 -18.92 2.66 -14.40
C GLN A 74 -17.54 3.03 -14.93
N ALA A 75 -17.24 4.32 -15.05
CA ALA A 75 -15.94 4.78 -15.50
C ALA A 75 -14.86 4.68 -14.40
N TRP A 76 -15.26 4.83 -13.13
CA TRP A 76 -14.33 4.93 -12.00
C TRP A 76 -14.85 4.24 -10.73
N TRP A 77 -15.94 4.72 -10.12
CA TRP A 77 -16.42 4.23 -8.83
C TRP A 77 -16.86 2.76 -8.89
N GLY A 78 -16.44 1.96 -7.90
CA GLY A 78 -16.77 0.54 -7.82
C GLY A 78 -15.98 -0.37 -8.78
N THR A 79 -14.96 0.19 -9.45
CA THR A 79 -14.12 -0.55 -10.40
C THR A 79 -12.82 -1.00 -9.75
N ARG A 80 -12.16 -2.02 -10.31
CA ARG A 80 -10.84 -2.47 -9.85
C ARG A 80 -9.79 -1.38 -9.99
N THR A 81 -9.91 -0.52 -10.98
CA THR A 81 -8.96 0.59 -11.18
C THR A 81 -9.03 1.60 -10.05
N GLU A 82 -10.22 1.97 -9.61
CA GLU A 82 -10.40 2.84 -8.45
C GLU A 82 -9.81 2.20 -7.19
N HIS A 83 -10.10 0.93 -6.96
CA HIS A 83 -9.53 0.18 -5.84
C HIS A 83 -7.99 0.13 -5.88
N ILE A 84 -7.40 -0.28 -7.01
CA ILE A 84 -5.93 -0.39 -7.20
C ILE A 84 -5.26 0.96 -6.94
N VAL A 85 -5.77 2.03 -7.54
CA VAL A 85 -5.18 3.37 -7.39
C VAL A 85 -5.39 3.91 -5.97
N GLY A 86 -6.59 3.75 -5.42
CA GLY A 86 -6.96 4.26 -4.11
C GLY A 86 -6.17 3.60 -2.98
N VAL A 87 -6.13 2.26 -2.97
CA VAL A 87 -5.39 1.48 -1.98
C VAL A 87 -3.90 1.74 -2.09
N ALA A 88 -3.31 1.65 -3.30
CA ALA A 88 -1.88 1.91 -3.48
C ALA A 88 -1.46 3.31 -3.04
N GLY A 89 -2.29 4.33 -3.32
CA GLY A 89 -2.04 5.71 -2.90
C GLY A 89 -2.04 5.85 -1.38
N CYS A 90 -3.05 5.30 -0.72
CA CYS A 90 -3.14 5.37 0.74
C CYS A 90 -2.01 4.59 1.41
N LEU A 91 -1.68 3.39 0.92
CA LEU A 91 -0.57 2.57 1.42
C LEU A 91 0.78 3.27 1.24
N ALA A 92 1.04 3.88 0.10
CA ALA A 92 2.31 4.59 -0.12
C ALA A 92 2.48 5.76 0.86
N VAL A 93 1.41 6.52 1.13
CA VAL A 93 1.45 7.63 2.08
C VAL A 93 1.67 7.11 3.51
N THR A 94 0.93 6.09 3.94
CA THR A 94 1.04 5.56 5.30
C THR A 94 2.33 4.79 5.52
N ASP A 95 2.88 4.12 4.50
CA ASP A 95 4.19 3.45 4.55
C ASP A 95 5.27 4.49 4.87
N HIS A 96 5.39 5.53 4.05
CA HIS A 96 6.39 6.58 4.27
C HIS A 96 6.21 7.30 5.60
N ALA A 97 4.97 7.61 6.00
CA ALA A 97 4.68 8.20 7.30
C ALA A 97 5.12 7.28 8.45
N SER A 98 4.82 5.99 8.35
CA SER A 98 5.19 4.97 9.34
C SER A 98 6.72 4.79 9.40
N GLN A 99 7.41 4.68 8.26
CA GLN A 99 8.87 4.62 8.20
C GLN A 99 9.52 5.82 8.88
N GLN A 100 8.97 7.03 8.73
CA GLN A 100 9.47 8.21 9.42
C GLN A 100 9.29 8.14 10.93
N VAL A 101 8.12 7.69 11.42
CA VAL A 101 7.85 7.52 12.84
C VAL A 101 8.81 6.51 13.46
N PHE A 102 8.93 5.33 12.86
CA PHE A 102 9.81 4.28 13.35
C PHE A 102 11.29 4.63 13.20
N GLY A 103 11.69 5.29 12.11
CA GLY A 103 13.06 5.76 11.92
C GLY A 103 13.49 6.76 12.99
N LYS A 104 12.62 7.71 13.35
CA LYS A 104 12.86 8.66 14.45
C LYS A 104 12.92 7.95 15.81
N TYR A 105 12.00 7.03 16.07
CA TYR A 105 11.94 6.31 17.35
C TYR A 105 13.15 5.38 17.56
N LEU A 106 13.58 4.68 16.51
CA LEU A 106 14.67 3.69 16.60
C LEU A 106 16.06 4.32 16.52
N GLY A 107 16.20 5.54 16.00
CA GLY A 107 17.50 6.18 15.75
C GLY A 107 18.38 5.43 14.75
N ARG A 108 17.81 4.49 13.98
CA ARG A 108 18.50 3.65 13.00
C ARG A 108 17.54 3.28 11.85
N PRO A 109 18.06 2.87 10.68
CA PRO A 109 17.23 2.44 9.56
C PRO A 109 16.29 1.29 9.96
N LEU A 110 15.02 1.43 9.60
CA LEU A 110 14.02 0.40 9.77
C LEU A 110 14.27 -0.73 8.76
N CYS A 111 14.65 -1.91 9.25
CA CYS A 111 14.70 -3.11 8.43
C CYS A 111 14.48 -4.35 9.29
N PHE A 112 13.92 -5.40 8.67
CA PHE A 112 13.58 -6.62 9.38
C PHE A 112 14.78 -7.28 10.06
N ALA A 113 15.94 -7.31 9.39
CA ALA A 113 17.16 -7.91 9.91
C ALA A 113 17.69 -7.26 11.20
N LYS A 114 17.51 -5.94 11.37
CA LYS A 114 18.04 -5.20 12.53
C LYS A 114 16.99 -4.94 13.60
N SER A 115 15.73 -4.80 13.20
CA SER A 115 14.63 -4.39 14.08
C SER A 115 13.35 -5.19 13.76
N PRO A 116 13.34 -6.52 13.91
CA PRO A 116 12.25 -7.37 13.43
C PRO A 116 10.88 -6.99 14.04
N ALA A 117 10.82 -6.80 15.36
CA ALA A 117 9.57 -6.41 16.04
C ALA A 117 9.06 -5.03 15.58
N ALA A 118 9.95 -4.06 15.44
CA ALA A 118 9.57 -2.73 14.98
C ALA A 118 9.17 -2.73 13.49
N PHE A 119 9.80 -3.58 12.68
CA PHE A 119 9.44 -3.78 11.28
C PHE A 119 8.06 -4.43 11.15
N VAL A 120 7.76 -5.47 11.93
CA VAL A 120 6.40 -6.06 11.98
C VAL A 120 5.36 -5.03 12.42
N ALA A 121 5.65 -4.23 13.46
CA ALA A 121 4.74 -3.20 13.93
C ALA A 121 4.52 -2.10 12.87
N HIS A 122 5.59 -1.69 12.17
CA HIS A 122 5.50 -0.79 11.03
C HIS A 122 4.59 -1.36 9.93
N THR A 123 4.80 -2.62 9.54
CA THR A 123 4.01 -3.33 8.52
C THR A 123 2.53 -3.33 8.86
N PHE A 124 2.20 -3.73 10.09
CA PHE A 124 0.82 -3.69 10.57
C PHE A 124 0.23 -2.28 10.49
N LEU A 125 0.95 -1.28 11.00
CA LEU A 125 0.43 0.08 11.11
C LEU A 125 0.22 0.74 9.75
N PHE A 126 1.13 0.55 8.79
CA PHE A 126 0.97 1.20 7.49
C PHE A 126 -0.12 0.53 6.65
N ILE A 127 -0.27 -0.80 6.72
CA ILE A 127 -1.32 -1.53 6.01
C ILE A 127 -2.68 -1.18 6.59
N PHE A 128 -2.84 -1.33 7.90
CA PHE A 128 -4.10 -1.00 8.56
C PHE A 128 -4.46 0.46 8.31
N GLY A 129 -3.52 1.38 8.54
CA GLY A 129 -3.75 2.82 8.35
C GLY A 129 -4.08 3.16 6.89
N GLY A 130 -3.38 2.56 5.93
CA GLY A 130 -3.58 2.83 4.51
C GLY A 130 -4.91 2.31 4.00
N VAL A 131 -5.25 1.06 4.30
CA VAL A 131 -6.55 0.49 3.90
C VAL A 131 -7.70 1.16 4.65
N ALA A 132 -7.54 1.50 5.93
CA ALA A 132 -8.53 2.28 6.67
C ALA A 132 -8.78 3.66 6.06
N LEU A 133 -7.71 4.35 5.64
CA LEU A 133 -7.80 5.63 4.95
C LEU A 133 -8.54 5.49 3.62
N TYR A 134 -8.21 4.44 2.85
CA TYR A 134 -8.92 4.12 1.60
C TYR A 134 -10.40 3.86 1.86
N VAL A 135 -10.76 2.95 2.76
CA VAL A 135 -12.15 2.60 3.09
C VAL A 135 -12.93 3.84 3.54
N ALA A 136 -12.35 4.68 4.38
CA ALA A 136 -12.98 5.92 4.81
C ALA A 136 -13.17 6.91 3.66
N GLY A 137 -12.18 7.03 2.77
CA GLY A 137 -12.22 7.87 1.59
C GLY A 137 -13.25 7.39 0.57
N ASP A 138 -13.24 6.11 0.22
CA ASP A 138 -14.20 5.47 -0.67
C ASP A 138 -15.62 5.64 -0.13
N ALA A 139 -15.88 5.25 1.13
CA ALA A 139 -17.20 5.43 1.74
C ALA A 139 -17.68 6.90 1.76
N ALA A 140 -16.77 7.86 1.90
CA ALA A 140 -17.12 9.28 1.93
C ALA A 140 -17.40 9.87 0.53
N LEU A 141 -16.66 9.44 -0.49
CA LEU A 141 -16.63 10.06 -1.82
C LEU A 141 -17.38 9.27 -2.89
N ASN A 142 -17.53 7.96 -2.71
CA ASN A 142 -18.17 7.10 -3.69
C ASN A 142 -19.70 7.22 -3.59
N PRO A 143 -20.38 7.63 -4.69
CA PRO A 143 -21.82 7.78 -4.71
C PRO A 143 -22.57 6.44 -4.55
N LEU A 144 -21.92 5.30 -4.84
CA LEU A 144 -22.53 3.96 -4.66
C LEU A 144 -22.83 3.65 -3.18
N HIS A 145 -22.17 4.35 -2.26
CA HIS A 145 -22.33 4.17 -0.81
C HIS A 145 -23.33 5.15 -0.19
N GLU A 146 -24.02 5.96 -0.99
CA GLU A 146 -25.06 6.87 -0.49
C GLU A 146 -26.12 6.11 0.32
N GLY A 147 -26.44 6.62 1.51
CA GLY A 147 -27.34 5.97 2.46
C GLY A 147 -26.73 4.85 3.31
N ARG A 148 -25.53 4.34 3.00
CA ARG A 148 -24.87 3.24 3.74
C ARG A 148 -23.42 3.50 4.16
N ARG A 149 -22.89 4.70 3.94
CA ARG A 149 -21.48 5.08 4.22
C ARG A 149 -20.93 4.57 5.56
N VAL A 150 -21.69 4.70 6.65
CA VAL A 150 -21.23 4.27 7.99
C VAL A 150 -21.09 2.75 8.09
N GLU A 151 -21.97 2.00 7.43
CA GLU A 151 -21.91 0.55 7.37
C GLU A 151 -20.69 0.11 6.57
N GLU A 152 -20.43 0.74 5.42
CA GLU A 152 -19.27 0.48 4.58
C GLU A 152 -17.95 0.75 5.32
N VAL A 153 -17.86 1.88 6.04
CA VAL A 153 -16.68 2.18 6.87
C VAL A 153 -16.49 1.11 7.93
N LYS A 154 -17.55 0.70 8.64
CA LYS A 154 -17.44 -0.30 9.71
C LYS A 154 -17.04 -1.67 9.17
N SER A 155 -17.69 -2.12 8.10
CA SER A 155 -17.42 -3.40 7.45
C SER A 155 -16.01 -3.45 6.88
N GLY A 156 -15.61 -2.39 6.17
CA GLY A 156 -14.27 -2.27 5.61
C GLY A 156 -13.18 -2.20 6.68
N LEU A 157 -13.38 -1.42 7.75
CA LEU A 157 -12.43 -1.37 8.87
C LEU A 157 -12.31 -2.71 9.60
N TYR A 158 -13.42 -3.42 9.81
CA TYR A 158 -13.40 -4.74 10.45
C TYR A 158 -12.64 -5.75 9.59
N SER A 159 -12.93 -5.79 8.29
CA SER A 159 -12.24 -6.66 7.33
C SER A 159 -10.75 -6.33 7.26
N THR A 160 -10.41 -5.03 7.29
CA THR A 160 -9.02 -4.55 7.34
C THR A 160 -8.31 -4.99 8.61
N TYR A 161 -8.96 -4.90 9.77
CA TYR A 161 -8.40 -5.37 11.03
C TYR A 161 -8.04 -6.87 10.95
N ILE A 162 -8.99 -7.70 10.49
CA ILE A 162 -8.77 -9.15 10.34
C ILE A 162 -7.64 -9.43 9.34
N GLY A 163 -7.64 -8.77 8.18
CA GLY A 163 -6.60 -8.94 7.16
C GLY A 163 -5.21 -8.46 7.60
N THR A 164 -5.14 -7.37 8.36
CA THR A 164 -3.84 -6.88 8.87
C THR A 164 -3.31 -7.78 9.99
N CYS A 165 -4.19 -8.35 10.81
CA CYS A 165 -3.81 -9.34 11.82
C CYS A 165 -3.25 -10.63 11.20
N THR A 166 -3.49 -10.91 9.92
CA THR A 166 -2.86 -12.00 9.19
C THR A 166 -1.63 -11.53 8.40
N ALA A 167 -1.49 -10.24 8.07
CA ALA A 167 -0.28 -9.71 7.41
C ALA A 167 1.02 -9.77 8.24
N TRP A 168 1.00 -10.25 9.51
CA TRP A 168 2.21 -10.37 10.34
C TRP A 168 3.28 -11.33 9.78
N PHE A 169 2.92 -12.23 8.86
CA PHE A 169 3.90 -13.06 8.16
C PHE A 169 4.66 -12.31 7.05
N GLU A 170 4.25 -11.09 6.70
CA GLU A 170 4.83 -10.35 5.58
C GLU A 170 6.34 -10.14 5.67
N PRO A 171 6.86 -9.73 6.83
CA PRO A 171 8.29 -9.51 6.97
C PRO A 171 9.14 -10.77 6.80
N TYR A 172 8.54 -11.96 6.87
CA TYR A 172 9.23 -13.24 6.73
C TYR A 172 9.32 -13.75 5.29
N VAL A 173 8.51 -13.21 4.37
CA VAL A 173 8.45 -13.70 2.99
C VAL A 173 9.67 -13.26 2.18
N SER A 174 10.18 -12.04 2.35
CA SER A 174 11.40 -11.59 1.64
C SER A 174 12.64 -12.43 2.03
N PRO A 175 12.91 -12.71 3.32
CA PRO A 175 13.92 -13.70 3.71
C PRO A 175 13.71 -15.08 3.08
N ALA A 176 12.47 -15.60 3.06
CA ALA A 176 12.18 -16.91 2.47
C ALA A 176 12.40 -16.93 0.94
N LEU A 177 11.97 -15.89 0.24
CA LEU A 177 12.21 -15.72 -1.20
C LEU A 177 13.71 -15.59 -1.50
N GLY A 178 14.46 -14.91 -0.64
CA GLY A 178 15.92 -14.82 -0.75
C GLY A 178 16.62 -16.17 -0.66
N VAL A 179 16.08 -17.12 0.11
CA VAL A 179 16.59 -18.50 0.20
C VAL A 179 16.28 -19.31 -1.05
N VAL A 180 15.08 -19.15 -1.62
CA VAL A 180 14.59 -19.98 -2.73
C VAL A 180 15.00 -19.46 -4.11
N ALA A 181 14.87 -18.14 -4.33
CA ALA A 181 15.07 -17.49 -5.61
C ALA A 181 16.31 -16.57 -5.66
N GLY A 182 17.02 -16.46 -4.53
CA GLY A 182 18.22 -15.64 -4.41
C GLY A 182 17.95 -14.19 -4.00
N SER A 183 18.97 -13.55 -3.40
CA SER A 183 18.89 -12.18 -2.87
C SER A 183 18.59 -11.13 -3.94
N ALA A 184 19.00 -11.36 -5.19
CA ALA A 184 18.73 -10.47 -6.31
C ALA A 184 17.23 -10.39 -6.65
N VAL A 185 16.52 -11.53 -6.63
CA VAL A 185 15.07 -11.57 -6.86
C VAL A 185 14.33 -10.97 -5.67
N ALA A 186 14.72 -11.31 -4.45
CA ALA A 186 14.10 -10.78 -3.23
C ALA A 186 14.26 -9.25 -3.07
N GLY A 187 15.38 -8.68 -3.55
CA GLY A 187 15.62 -7.23 -3.56
C GLY A 187 15.11 -6.51 -4.81
N SER A 188 14.54 -7.22 -5.79
CA SER A 188 13.98 -6.61 -6.99
C SER A 188 12.58 -6.04 -6.73
N TRP A 189 12.14 -5.11 -7.58
CA TRP A 189 10.76 -4.63 -7.58
C TRP A 189 9.76 -5.77 -7.77
N PHE A 190 10.12 -6.82 -8.53
CA PHE A 190 9.28 -8.01 -8.74
C PHE A 190 9.13 -8.83 -7.45
N GLY A 191 10.23 -9.04 -6.71
CA GLY A 191 10.18 -9.66 -5.39
C GLY A 191 9.41 -8.80 -4.39
N SER A 192 9.54 -7.47 -4.46
CA SER A 192 8.85 -6.53 -3.57
C SER A 192 7.36 -6.36 -3.89
N ALA A 193 6.95 -6.47 -5.16
CA ALA A 193 5.56 -6.42 -5.61
C ALA A 193 4.82 -7.75 -5.37
N LEU A 194 5.52 -8.88 -5.48
CA LEU A 194 4.97 -10.17 -5.11
C LEU A 194 4.72 -10.28 -3.60
N LEU A 195 5.39 -9.52 -2.74
CA LEU A 195 5.18 -9.61 -1.29
C LEU A 195 3.75 -9.23 -0.89
N PRO A 196 3.24 -8.00 -1.12
CA PRO A 196 1.84 -7.66 -0.82
C PRO A 196 0.83 -8.58 -1.53
N ALA A 197 1.08 -8.91 -2.79
CA ALA A 197 0.20 -9.77 -3.59
C ALA A 197 0.14 -11.22 -3.07
N THR A 198 1.28 -11.81 -2.70
CA THR A 198 1.40 -13.18 -2.16
C THR A 198 0.91 -13.24 -0.72
N LEU A 199 0.95 -12.14 0.02
CA LEU A 199 0.39 -12.05 1.37
C LEU A 199 -1.11 -11.87 1.37
N ALA A 200 -1.68 -10.98 0.57
CA ALA A 200 -3.13 -10.95 0.35
C ALA A 200 -3.65 -12.33 -0.11
N TYR A 201 -2.87 -13.00 -0.96
CA TYR A 201 -3.15 -14.36 -1.42
C TYR A 201 -3.04 -15.42 -0.31
N SER A 202 -1.96 -15.45 0.46
CA SER A 202 -1.73 -16.49 1.49
C SER A 202 -2.54 -16.27 2.77
N THR A 203 -2.85 -15.02 3.13
CA THR A 203 -3.71 -14.67 4.27
C THR A 203 -5.16 -15.12 4.08
N VAL A 204 -5.66 -15.14 2.84
CA VAL A 204 -7.08 -15.42 2.56
C VAL A 204 -7.30 -16.76 1.83
N LYS A 205 -6.38 -17.25 0.99
CA LYS A 205 -6.47 -18.58 0.32
C LYS A 205 -5.77 -19.71 1.08
N GLY A 206 -4.86 -19.41 2.01
CA GLY A 206 -3.82 -20.37 2.39
C GLY A 206 -2.87 -20.65 1.21
N VAL A 207 -2.18 -21.80 1.21
CA VAL A 207 -1.18 -22.18 0.18
C VAL A 207 -1.79 -22.73 -1.13
N GLY A 208 -3.09 -22.57 -1.37
CA GLY A 208 -3.79 -23.16 -2.52
C GLY A 208 -3.77 -22.27 -3.77
N TRP A 209 -3.38 -22.85 -4.92
CA TRP A 209 -3.41 -22.23 -6.26
C TRP A 209 -4.74 -22.33 -7.01
N TYR A 210 -5.84 -22.35 -6.26
CA TYR A 210 -7.18 -22.44 -6.83
C TYR A 210 -7.73 -21.05 -7.16
N ASP A 211 -8.43 -20.91 -8.28
CA ASP A 211 -9.18 -19.71 -8.63
C ASP A 211 -10.19 -19.37 -7.52
N TRP A 212 -10.38 -18.08 -7.21
CA TRP A 212 -11.45 -17.67 -6.29
C TRP A 212 -12.85 -17.82 -6.86
N GLY A 213 -12.93 -18.10 -8.16
CA GLY A 213 -14.19 -18.18 -8.86
C GLY A 213 -14.98 -16.92 -8.50
N ASN A 214 -16.26 -17.08 -8.22
CA ASN A 214 -17.17 -15.94 -8.11
C ASN A 214 -16.97 -15.11 -6.81
N SER A 215 -16.12 -15.58 -5.89
CA SER A 215 -15.89 -14.92 -4.61
C SER A 215 -15.16 -13.60 -4.79
N GLY A 216 -15.79 -12.49 -4.42
CA GLY A 216 -15.17 -11.17 -4.52
C GLY A 216 -15.34 -10.49 -5.88
N LEU A 217 -16.14 -11.06 -6.79
CA LEU A 217 -16.61 -10.34 -7.98
C LEU A 217 -17.68 -9.30 -7.62
N ASN A 218 -17.63 -8.13 -8.25
CA ASN A 218 -18.75 -7.18 -8.22
C ASN A 218 -19.85 -7.59 -9.23
N ASP A 219 -21.02 -6.95 -9.15
CA ASP A 219 -22.17 -7.29 -10.01
C ASP A 219 -21.87 -7.21 -11.51
N HIS A 220 -21.07 -6.22 -11.93
CA HIS A 220 -20.67 -6.08 -13.34
C HIS A 220 -19.69 -7.18 -13.76
N GLU A 221 -18.75 -7.55 -12.90
CA GLU A 221 -17.85 -8.67 -13.12
C GLU A 221 -18.62 -9.98 -13.19
N MET A 222 -19.64 -10.19 -12.36
CA MET A 222 -20.50 -11.36 -12.47
C MET A 222 -21.19 -11.42 -13.85
N LYS A 223 -21.69 -10.29 -14.36
CA LYS A 223 -22.27 -10.20 -15.72
C LYS A 223 -21.25 -10.47 -16.81
N LEU A 224 -20.05 -9.87 -16.74
CA LEU A 224 -18.96 -10.07 -17.70
C LEU A 224 -18.56 -11.54 -17.85
N ASN A 225 -18.70 -12.29 -16.76
CA ASN A 225 -18.38 -13.71 -16.67
C ASN A 225 -19.57 -14.65 -16.92
N GLY A 226 -20.75 -14.11 -17.25
CA GLY A 226 -21.96 -14.91 -17.53
C GLY A 226 -22.52 -15.64 -16.30
N LEU A 227 -22.29 -15.10 -15.11
CA LEU A 227 -22.64 -15.72 -13.83
C LEU A 227 -23.98 -15.27 -13.26
N THR A 228 -24.54 -14.18 -13.78
CA THR A 228 -25.92 -13.77 -13.51
C THR A 228 -26.83 -14.28 -14.62
N LYS A 229 -27.98 -14.88 -14.29
CA LYS A 229 -29.06 -15.05 -15.26
C LYS A 229 -29.52 -13.66 -15.68
N GLU A 230 -29.58 -13.41 -16.99
CA GLU A 230 -30.40 -12.34 -17.52
C GLU A 230 -31.85 -12.63 -17.09
N ASP A 231 -32.47 -11.68 -16.38
CA ASP A 231 -33.93 -11.68 -16.22
C ASP A 231 -34.60 -11.34 -17.56
#